data_AF-A0A8J8KDK4-F1
#
_entry.id   AF-A0A8J8KDK4-F1
#
_cell.length_a   1.000
_cell.length_b   1.000
_cell.length_c   1.000
_cell.angle_alpha   90.00
_cell.angle_beta   90.00
_cell.angle_gamma   90.00
#
_symmetry.space_group_name_H-M   'P 1'
#
loop_
_entity.id
_entity.type
_entity.pdbx_description
1 polymer ?
#
loop_
_entity_poly.entity_id
_entity_poly.type
_entity_poly.pdbx_seq_one_letter_code
_entity_poly.pdbx_strand_id
1 'polypeptide(L)'
;MLIIAFIILLSLIGCGTKKDHLSLGSSSDFNDKPGIEGYVVAKEKGRILVVDPVPQDFSKTGGVSEFYNAIWFSNVLSDIKVGEKVQVWFDEVAESYPGQSKAKKIKVLKNNTLSGTDLTEAEAIQKALDQVHKKSTSVEVKAVKKVSYDPSTDLWRIQIKQGEETFNIEVSDVID
;
A
#
# COMPACT_ATOMS: atom_id res chain seq x y z
N MET A 1 -61.03 51.73 -14.04
CA MET A 1 -59.68 52.15 -13.57
C MET A 1 -58.85 50.87 -13.53
N LEU A 2 -58.04 50.45 -14.51
CA LEU A 2 -57.09 51.11 -15.42
C LEU A 2 -55.92 51.81 -14.72
N ILE A 3 -54.85 51.04 -14.44
CA ILE A 3 -53.40 51.35 -14.56
C ILE A 3 -52.73 49.97 -14.76
N ILE A 4 -52.48 49.45 -15.98
CA ILE A 4 -51.32 49.69 -16.88
C ILE A 4 -49.98 49.43 -16.16
N ALA A 5 -49.44 48.21 -16.21
CA ALA A 5 -48.53 47.66 -17.23
C ALA A 5 -47.04 47.91 -16.96
N PHE A 6 -46.28 46.80 -16.76
CA PHE A 6 -44.93 46.56 -17.30
C PHE A 6 -44.54 45.10 -16.96
N ILE A 7 -45.04 44.10 -17.68
CA ILE A 7 -44.37 43.45 -18.82
C ILE A 7 -42.87 43.79 -18.94
N ILE A 8 -42.00 42.92 -18.42
CA ILE A 8 -40.77 42.55 -19.13
C ILE A 8 -40.69 41.02 -19.12
N LEU A 9 -41.42 40.44 -20.07
CA LEU A 9 -41.04 39.17 -20.68
C LEU A 9 -40.16 39.54 -21.88
N LEU A 10 -38.85 39.36 -21.75
CA LEU A 10 -37.95 39.16 -22.88
C LEU A 10 -37.31 37.79 -22.70
N SER A 11 -38.05 36.79 -23.15
CA SER A 11 -37.52 35.57 -23.72
C SER A 11 -36.55 35.90 -24.87
N LEU A 12 -35.43 35.18 -24.97
CA LEU A 12 -35.04 34.33 -26.11
C LEU A 12 -33.50 34.12 -26.15
N ILE A 13 -33.10 32.88 -25.87
CA ILE A 13 -32.25 32.02 -26.71
C ILE A 13 -31.01 32.70 -27.33
N GLY A 14 -29.85 32.46 -26.69
CA GLY A 14 -28.56 32.40 -27.36
C GLY A 14 -28.08 30.94 -27.41
N CYS A 15 -28.23 30.30 -28.56
CA CYS A 15 -27.68 28.97 -28.84
C CYS A 15 -26.21 29.13 -29.25
N GLY A 16 -25.30 28.48 -28.52
CA GLY A 16 -23.87 28.44 -28.83
C GLY A 16 -23.37 27.00 -28.77
N THR A 17 -23.64 26.23 -29.81
CA THR A 17 -23.13 24.87 -29.99
C THR A 17 -21.61 24.91 -30.20
N LYS A 18 -20.81 24.67 -29.15
CA LYS A 18 -19.55 23.98 -29.33
C LYS A 18 -19.76 22.53 -28.92
N LYS A 19 -19.85 21.68 -29.95
CA LYS A 19 -19.60 20.24 -29.82
C LYS A 19 -18.13 20.08 -29.47
N ASP A 20 -17.79 20.31 -28.21
CA ASP A 20 -16.54 19.80 -27.69
C ASP A 20 -16.75 18.30 -27.51
N HIS A 21 -15.95 17.55 -28.27
CA HIS A 21 -16.06 16.13 -28.49
C HIS A 21 -16.36 15.37 -27.19
N LEU A 22 -17.47 14.62 -27.23
CA LEU A 22 -17.60 13.37 -26.48
C LEU A 22 -16.35 12.53 -26.74
N SER A 23 -15.41 12.57 -25.80
CA SER A 23 -14.47 11.48 -25.55
C SER A 23 -15.15 10.54 -24.56
N LEU A 24 -16.02 9.68 -25.08
CA LEU A 24 -16.19 8.37 -24.49
C LEU A 24 -14.94 7.57 -24.85
N GLY A 25 -14.12 7.26 -23.86
CA GLY A 25 -13.00 6.33 -23.97
C GLY A 25 -11.63 6.99 -24.13
N SER A 26 -10.93 7.14 -23.02
CA SER A 26 -9.80 6.24 -22.77
C SER A 26 -9.42 6.31 -21.29
N SER A 27 -9.16 5.13 -20.74
CA SER A 27 -8.42 4.85 -19.51
C SER A 27 -7.91 6.08 -18.76
N SER A 28 -8.43 6.30 -17.55
CA SER A 28 -7.74 7.09 -16.54
C SER A 28 -6.27 6.69 -16.56
N ASP A 29 -5.40 7.60 -16.98
CA ASP A 29 -3.96 7.45 -16.90
C ASP A 29 -3.64 7.03 -15.48
N PHE A 30 -3.38 5.74 -15.30
CA PHE A 30 -2.60 5.34 -14.16
C PHE A 30 -1.32 6.13 -14.33
N ASN A 31 -0.98 6.97 -13.35
CA ASN A 31 0.39 7.37 -13.19
C ASN A 31 1.21 6.07 -13.27
N ASP A 32 2.10 5.95 -14.26
CA ASP A 32 2.76 4.65 -14.55
C ASP A 32 3.50 4.11 -13.31
N LYS A 33 3.79 5.01 -12.36
CA LYS A 33 4.41 4.71 -11.07
C LYS A 33 3.37 4.26 -10.04
N PRO A 34 3.66 3.20 -9.26
CA PRO A 34 2.80 2.81 -8.15
C PRO A 34 2.73 3.91 -7.09
N GLY A 35 1.60 3.99 -6.38
CA GLY A 35 1.43 4.91 -5.25
C GLY A 35 2.17 4.44 -3.99
N ILE A 36 2.40 3.14 -3.87
CA ILE A 36 3.25 2.55 -2.81
C ILE A 36 3.90 1.26 -3.34
N GLU A 37 5.13 1.02 -2.92
CA GLU A 37 5.81 -0.27 -3.01
C GLU A 37 6.17 -0.73 -1.59
N GLY A 38 5.79 -1.95 -1.22
CA GLY A 38 5.99 -2.41 0.15
C GLY A 38 5.75 -3.89 0.34
N TYR A 39 5.94 -4.37 1.57
CA TYR A 39 5.64 -5.76 1.93
C TYR A 39 4.22 -5.88 2.46
N VAL A 40 3.56 -6.99 2.12
CA VAL A 40 2.30 -7.38 2.75
C VAL A 40 2.61 -7.93 4.14
N VAL A 41 2.30 -7.17 5.19
CA VAL A 41 2.61 -7.56 6.57
C VAL A 41 1.43 -8.14 7.33
N ALA A 42 0.22 -7.96 6.82
CA ALA A 42 -1.00 -8.56 7.34
C ALA A 42 -2.03 -8.75 6.22
N LYS A 43 -2.92 -9.74 6.40
CA LYS A 43 -4.02 -10.03 5.48
C LYS A 43 -5.29 -10.33 6.26
N GLU A 44 -6.38 -9.74 5.81
CA GLU A 44 -7.74 -9.98 6.31
C GLU A 44 -8.64 -10.35 5.12
N LYS A 45 -9.90 -10.72 5.38
CA LYS A 45 -10.85 -11.09 4.33
C LYS A 45 -11.01 -9.95 3.30
N GLY A 46 -10.43 -10.13 2.11
CA GLY A 46 -10.51 -9.19 0.99
C GLY A 46 -9.63 -7.93 1.13
N ARG A 47 -8.73 -7.89 2.13
CA ARG A 47 -7.84 -6.74 2.37
C ARG A 47 -6.43 -7.16 2.77
N ILE A 48 -5.43 -6.33 2.45
CA ILE A 48 -4.03 -6.52 2.83
C ILE A 48 -3.46 -5.22 3.42
N LEU A 49 -2.55 -5.33 4.38
CA LEU A 49 -1.77 -4.20 4.88
C LEU A 49 -0.43 -4.19 4.18
N VAL A 50 -0.17 -3.14 3.42
CA VAL A 50 1.11 -2.93 2.73
C VAL A 50 1.88 -1.85 3.47
N VAL A 51 3.13 -2.14 3.79
CA VAL A 51 4.04 -1.22 4.49
C VAL A 51 5.29 -1.00 3.66
N ASP A 52 5.60 0.26 3.36
CA ASP A 52 6.83 0.67 2.69
C ASP A 52 8.03 0.35 3.62
N PRO A 53 9.06 -0.39 3.18
CA PRO A 53 10.24 -0.67 4.01
C PRO A 53 11.13 0.56 4.26
N VAL A 54 10.95 1.64 3.50
CA VAL A 54 11.73 2.87 3.61
C VAL A 54 10.96 3.91 4.43
N PRO A 55 11.46 4.32 5.61
CA PRO A 55 10.79 5.32 6.42
C PRO A 55 10.99 6.72 5.84
N GLN A 56 10.04 7.60 6.15
CA GLN A 56 10.12 9.04 5.94
C GLN A 56 10.53 9.75 7.24
N ASP A 57 11.33 10.80 7.10
CA ASP A 57 11.78 11.64 8.21
C ASP A 57 10.94 12.92 8.29
N PHE A 58 10.09 13.00 9.32
CA PHE A 58 9.27 14.17 9.63
C PHE A 58 9.83 14.99 10.81
N SER A 59 11.04 14.70 11.30
CA SER A 59 11.64 15.40 12.44
C SER A 59 11.81 16.90 12.19
N LYS A 60 12.03 17.31 10.94
CA LYS A 60 12.17 18.71 10.53
C LYS A 60 10.91 19.56 10.78
N THR A 61 9.73 18.94 10.84
CA THR A 61 8.45 19.60 11.13
C THR A 61 7.93 19.24 12.52
N GLY A 62 8.78 18.70 13.40
CA GLY A 62 8.41 18.28 14.76
C GLY A 62 7.73 16.91 14.86
N GLY A 63 7.73 16.13 13.78
CA GLY A 63 7.23 14.75 13.76
C GLY A 63 8.29 13.72 14.15
N VAL A 64 8.02 12.45 13.87
CA VAL A 64 8.97 11.34 14.11
C VAL A 64 10.02 11.26 13.00
N SER A 65 11.22 10.81 13.32
CA SER A 65 12.32 10.64 12.36
C SER A 65 12.22 9.38 11.51
N GLU A 66 11.39 8.41 11.94
CA GLU A 66 11.24 7.11 11.30
C GLU A 66 9.75 6.76 11.15
N PHE A 67 9.08 7.35 10.16
CA PHE A 67 7.68 7.08 9.85
C PHE A 67 7.52 6.12 8.67
N TYR A 68 6.82 5.01 8.87
CA TYR A 68 6.56 4.04 7.81
C TYR A 68 5.19 4.27 7.18
N ASN A 69 5.15 4.42 5.86
CA ASN A 69 3.88 4.47 5.15
C ASN A 69 3.20 3.09 5.20
N ALA A 70 1.99 3.06 5.74
CA ALA A 70 1.22 1.85 5.94
C ALA A 70 -0.22 2.06 5.47
N ILE A 71 -0.71 1.22 4.56
CA ILE A 71 -2.06 1.34 4.00
C ILE A 71 -2.74 -0.02 3.95
N TRP A 72 -3.94 -0.09 4.52
CA TRP A 72 -4.89 -1.17 4.28
C TRP A 72 -5.54 -1.00 2.91
N PHE A 73 -5.27 -1.93 2.00
CA PHE A 73 -5.91 -1.99 0.69
C PHE A 73 -7.04 -2.99 0.69
N SER A 74 -8.20 -2.57 0.21
CA SER A 74 -9.34 -3.43 -0.10
C SER A 74 -9.43 -3.78 -1.59
N ASN A 75 -10.35 -4.68 -1.96
CA ASN A 75 -10.53 -5.18 -3.33
C ASN A 75 -9.32 -5.99 -3.84
N VAL A 76 -8.76 -6.82 -2.96
CA VAL A 76 -7.53 -7.59 -3.19
C VAL A 76 -7.90 -9.02 -3.58
N LEU A 77 -7.18 -9.58 -4.56
CA LEU A 77 -7.32 -10.98 -4.97
C LEU A 77 -6.90 -11.94 -3.85
N SER A 78 -7.46 -13.15 -3.84
CA SER A 78 -7.25 -14.12 -2.76
C SER A 78 -5.85 -14.74 -2.72
N ASP A 79 -5.08 -14.65 -3.80
CA ASP A 79 -3.80 -15.32 -4.00
C ASP A 79 -2.59 -14.58 -3.40
N ILE A 80 -2.67 -13.26 -3.18
CA ILE A 80 -1.60 -12.46 -2.57
C ILE A 80 -1.37 -12.90 -1.12
N LYS A 81 -0.13 -13.21 -0.74
CA LYS A 81 0.25 -13.74 0.58
C LYS A 81 0.96 -12.70 1.44
N VAL A 82 0.93 -12.93 2.75
CA VAL A 82 1.79 -12.20 3.70
C VAL A 82 3.25 -12.51 3.37
N GLY A 83 4.12 -11.50 3.47
CA GLY A 83 5.54 -11.56 3.13
C GLY A 83 5.85 -11.14 1.69
N GLU A 84 4.89 -11.15 0.77
CA GLU A 84 5.15 -10.74 -0.61
C GLU A 84 5.42 -9.24 -0.73
N LYS A 85 6.35 -8.89 -1.63
CA LYS A 85 6.57 -7.48 -2.01
C LYS A 85 5.63 -7.11 -3.16
N VAL A 86 4.93 -5.99 -3.02
CA VAL A 86 3.91 -5.55 -3.97
C VAL A 86 4.07 -4.08 -4.33
N GLN A 87 3.64 -3.75 -5.55
CA GLN A 87 3.36 -2.40 -6.01
C GLN A 87 1.85 -2.20 -6.09
N VAL A 88 1.33 -1.12 -5.52
CA VAL A 88 -0.11 -0.82 -5.50
C VAL A 88 -0.40 0.53 -6.13
N TRP A 89 -1.39 0.55 -7.02
CA TRP A 89 -1.98 1.77 -7.58
C TRP A 89 -3.35 1.99 -6.96
N PHE A 90 -3.60 3.22 -6.54
CA PHE A 90 -4.81 3.66 -5.85
C PHE A 90 -4.98 5.18 -6.04
N ASP A 91 -6.15 5.71 -5.71
CA ASP A 91 -6.43 7.15 -5.80
C ASP A 91 -6.34 7.79 -4.42
N GLU A 92 -7.45 7.74 -3.68
CA GLU A 92 -7.63 8.43 -2.42
C GLU A 92 -7.26 7.53 -1.25
N VAL A 93 -6.71 8.12 -0.20
CA VAL A 93 -6.42 7.46 1.08
C VAL A 93 -7.24 8.15 2.15
N ALA A 94 -8.01 7.38 2.91
CA ALA A 94 -8.72 7.91 4.07
C ALA A 94 -7.72 8.38 5.13
N GLU A 95 -8.04 9.51 5.78
CA GLU A 95 -7.21 10.11 6.83
C GLU A 95 -7.24 9.26 8.12
N SER A 96 -6.40 8.24 8.17
CA SER A 96 -6.16 7.39 9.35
C SER A 96 -4.75 6.82 9.33
N TYR A 97 -4.31 6.23 10.45
CA TYR A 97 -3.08 5.43 10.49
C TYR A 97 -3.34 4.04 11.08
N PRO A 98 -3.08 2.94 10.32
CA PRO A 98 -2.73 2.92 8.90
C PRO A 98 -3.76 3.62 8.02
N GLY A 99 -3.33 4.13 6.87
CA GLY A 99 -4.23 4.67 5.86
C GLY A 99 -5.16 3.58 5.33
N GLN A 100 -6.27 3.96 4.72
CA GLN A 100 -7.18 3.00 4.09
C GLN A 100 -7.50 3.42 2.66
N SER A 101 -7.43 2.49 1.72
CA SER A 101 -7.74 2.75 0.32
C SER A 101 -8.27 1.51 -0.40
N LYS A 102 -8.84 1.71 -1.58
CA LYS A 102 -9.21 0.63 -2.51
C LYS A 102 -8.11 0.47 -3.55
N ALA A 103 -7.56 -0.74 -3.66
CA ALA A 103 -6.60 -1.01 -4.73
C ALA A 103 -7.30 -0.98 -6.09
N LYS A 104 -6.72 -0.22 -7.02
CA LYS A 104 -7.07 -0.28 -8.44
C LYS A 104 -6.31 -1.37 -9.17
N LYS A 105 -5.03 -1.54 -8.81
CA LYS A 105 -4.13 -2.55 -9.37
C LYS A 105 -3.10 -2.92 -8.31
N ILE A 106 -2.80 -4.21 -8.23
CA ILE A 106 -1.69 -4.74 -7.44
C ILE A 106 -0.81 -5.54 -8.37
N LYS A 107 0.49 -5.31 -8.30
CA LYS A 107 1.50 -6.12 -8.97
C LYS A 107 2.38 -6.73 -7.90
N VAL A 108 2.32 -8.06 -7.77
CA VAL A 108 3.30 -8.80 -6.98
C VAL A 108 4.64 -8.70 -7.69
N LEU A 109 5.64 -8.18 -6.98
CA LEU A 109 7.01 -8.21 -7.47
C LEU A 109 7.51 -9.63 -7.31
N LYS A 110 8.11 -10.17 -8.37
CA LYS A 110 8.60 -11.55 -8.36
C LYS A 110 9.58 -11.69 -7.21
N ASN A 111 9.18 -12.41 -6.16
CA ASN A 111 10.05 -12.67 -5.03
C ASN A 111 11.25 -13.44 -5.59
N ASN A 112 12.44 -12.93 -5.37
CA ASN A 112 13.64 -13.64 -5.79
C ASN A 112 13.76 -14.85 -4.87
N THR A 113 13.41 -16.04 -5.36
CA THR A 113 14.09 -17.23 -4.84
C THR A 113 15.55 -17.02 -5.18
N LEU A 114 16.36 -16.76 -4.17
CA LEU A 114 17.80 -16.71 -4.39
C LEU A 114 18.19 -18.12 -4.82
N SER A 115 18.97 -18.24 -5.90
CA SER A 115 19.37 -19.57 -6.38
C SER A 115 20.08 -20.32 -5.25
N GLY A 116 19.52 -21.46 -4.85
CA GLY A 116 20.05 -22.27 -3.76
C GLY A 116 19.41 -22.03 -2.39
N THR A 117 18.31 -21.27 -2.30
CA THR A 117 17.48 -21.23 -1.09
C THR A 117 16.28 -22.16 -1.18
N ASP A 118 15.93 -22.78 -0.05
CA ASP A 118 14.74 -23.61 0.11
C ASP A 118 13.48 -22.74 0.27
N LEU A 119 13.59 -21.63 0.99
CA LEU A 119 12.53 -20.64 1.14
C LEU A 119 12.64 -19.52 0.10
N THR A 120 11.49 -18.99 -0.28
CA THR A 120 11.42 -17.66 -0.90
C THR A 120 11.59 -16.57 0.16
N GLU A 121 12.01 -15.38 -0.28
CA GLU A 121 12.07 -14.19 0.59
C GLU A 121 10.74 -13.94 1.31
N ALA A 122 9.61 -14.11 0.61
CA ALA A 122 8.28 -13.92 1.19
C ALA A 122 7.95 -14.94 2.29
N GLU A 123 8.34 -16.20 2.13
CA GLU A 123 8.15 -17.24 3.15
C GLU A 123 9.02 -16.96 4.38
N ALA A 124 10.27 -16.54 4.18
CA ALA A 124 11.16 -16.14 5.28
C ALA A 124 10.59 -14.93 6.04
N ILE A 125 10.07 -13.90 5.34
CA ILE A 125 9.42 -12.75 5.96
C ILE A 125 8.15 -13.18 6.71
N GLN A 126 7.33 -14.06 6.13
CA GLN A 126 6.12 -14.56 6.78
C GLN A 126 6.47 -15.26 8.11
N LYS A 127 7.43 -16.19 8.08
CA LYS A 127 7.95 -16.87 9.29
C LYS A 127 8.46 -15.85 10.32
N ALA A 128 9.17 -14.81 9.88
CA ALA A 128 9.67 -13.76 10.77
C ALA A 128 8.55 -12.92 11.41
N LEU A 129 7.52 -12.53 10.66
CA LEU A 129 6.35 -11.80 11.15
C LEU A 129 5.58 -12.63 12.20
N ASP A 130 5.44 -13.94 11.97
CA ASP A 130 4.81 -14.86 12.91
C ASP A 130 5.61 -14.96 14.23
N GLN A 131 6.94 -14.96 14.16
CA GLN A 131 7.79 -14.90 15.36
C GLN A 131 7.61 -13.60 16.13
N VAL A 132 7.56 -12.45 15.44
CA VAL A 132 7.32 -11.15 16.10
C VAL A 132 5.94 -11.12 16.75
N HIS A 133 4.91 -11.64 16.10
CA HIS A 133 3.56 -11.74 16.67
C HIS A 133 3.51 -12.58 17.95
N LYS A 134 4.36 -13.61 18.07
CA LYS A 134 4.49 -14.41 19.30
C LYS A 134 5.29 -13.70 20.40
N LYS A 135 6.25 -12.84 20.04
CA LYS A 135 7.13 -12.13 20.98
C LYS A 135 6.52 -10.84 21.53
N SER A 136 5.64 -10.19 20.77
CA SER A 136 5.05 -8.90 21.11
C SER A 136 3.53 -8.93 21.00
N THR A 137 2.85 -8.41 22.02
CA THR A 137 1.40 -8.20 22.04
C THR A 137 1.01 -6.82 21.48
N SER A 138 1.99 -6.00 21.08
CA SER A 138 1.72 -4.69 20.49
C SER A 138 0.90 -4.83 19.19
N VAL A 139 -0.12 -3.98 19.06
CA VAL A 139 -0.97 -3.86 17.86
C VAL A 139 -0.40 -2.87 16.85
N GLU A 140 0.78 -2.31 17.11
CA GLU A 140 1.43 -1.36 16.21
C GLU A 140 1.82 -2.02 14.88
N VAL A 141 1.88 -1.18 13.85
CA VAL A 141 2.30 -1.56 12.50
C VAL A 141 3.71 -2.13 12.53
N LYS A 142 3.87 -3.27 11.85
CA LYS A 142 5.17 -3.92 11.63
C LYS A 142 5.72 -3.47 10.29
N ALA A 143 6.97 -3.01 10.26
CA ALA A 143 7.67 -2.65 9.02
C ALA A 143 8.89 -3.56 8.84
N VAL A 144 8.97 -4.24 7.69
CA VAL A 144 10.12 -5.08 7.31
C VAL A 144 11.22 -4.16 6.77
N LYS A 145 12.23 -3.85 7.59
CA LYS A 145 13.29 -2.89 7.25
C LYS A 145 14.35 -3.47 6.33
N LYS A 146 14.75 -4.71 6.60
CA LYS A 146 15.87 -5.35 5.93
C LYS A 146 15.65 -6.85 5.88
N VAL A 147 16.02 -7.45 4.77
CA VAL A 147 16.00 -8.90 4.54
C VAL A 147 17.32 -9.26 3.86
N SER A 148 17.98 -10.30 4.35
CA SER A 148 19.21 -10.82 3.76
C SER A 148 19.36 -12.30 4.08
N TYR A 149 19.77 -13.09 3.10
CA TYR A 149 20.13 -14.50 3.28
C TYR A 149 21.64 -14.64 3.45
N ASP A 150 22.06 -15.50 4.38
CA ASP A 150 23.46 -15.87 4.62
C ASP A 150 23.69 -17.34 4.25
N PRO A 151 24.32 -17.63 3.10
CA PRO A 151 24.54 -19.00 2.64
C PRO A 151 25.56 -19.77 3.49
N SER A 152 26.34 -19.10 4.34
CA SER A 152 27.32 -19.79 5.21
C SER A 152 26.68 -20.43 6.44
N THR A 153 25.55 -19.87 6.87
CA THR A 153 24.79 -20.34 8.04
C THR A 153 23.43 -20.91 7.68
N ASP A 154 23.03 -20.77 6.41
CA ASP A 154 21.72 -21.19 5.89
C ASP A 154 20.55 -20.49 6.61
N LEU A 155 20.75 -19.20 6.89
CA LEU A 155 19.82 -18.37 7.66
C LEU A 155 19.39 -17.14 6.88
N TRP A 156 18.09 -16.86 6.89
CA TRP A 156 17.55 -15.56 6.61
C TRP A 156 17.62 -14.67 7.85
N ARG A 157 18.14 -13.45 7.69
CA ARG A 157 18.14 -12.39 8.70
C ARG A 157 17.17 -11.29 8.30
N ILE A 158 16.13 -11.09 9.11
CA ILE A 158 15.07 -10.13 8.87
C ILE A 158 15.04 -9.11 10.03
N GLN A 159 15.04 -7.82 9.69
CA GLN A 159 14.83 -6.74 10.65
C GLN A 159 13.40 -6.21 10.55
N ILE A 160 12.65 -6.24 11.64
CA ILE A 160 11.27 -5.76 11.72
C ILE A 160 11.17 -4.66 12.78
N LYS A 161 10.67 -3.48 12.41
CA LYS A 161 10.32 -2.41 13.36
C LYS A 161 8.86 -2.53 13.76
N GLN A 162 8.56 -2.35 15.04
CA GLN A 162 7.21 -2.23 15.57
C GLN A 162 7.24 -1.22 16.72
N GLY A 163 6.55 -0.09 16.54
CA GLY A 163 6.68 1.03 17.48
C GLY A 163 8.13 1.45 17.62
N GLU A 164 8.63 1.56 18.86
CA GLU A 164 10.04 1.86 19.12
C GLU A 164 10.96 0.64 19.00
N GLU A 165 10.43 -0.58 19.03
CA GLU A 165 11.20 -1.81 19.07
C GLU A 165 11.68 -2.26 17.68
N THR A 166 12.91 -2.79 17.61
CA THR A 166 13.43 -3.45 16.42
C THR A 166 13.76 -4.90 16.74
N PHE A 167 13.07 -5.81 16.05
CA PHE A 167 13.30 -7.25 16.12
C PHE A 167 14.30 -7.65 15.05
N ASN A 168 15.37 -8.33 15.46
CA ASN A 168 16.27 -9.04 14.55
C ASN A 168 15.88 -10.52 14.63
N ILE A 169 15.30 -11.04 13.54
CA ILE A 169 14.81 -12.41 13.47
C ILE A 169 15.71 -13.21 12.54
N GLU A 170 16.11 -14.39 13.01
CA GLU A 170 16.77 -15.40 12.19
C GLU A 170 15.76 -16.50 11.86
N VAL A 171 15.72 -16.90 10.59
CA VAL A 171 14.84 -17.96 10.07
C VAL A 171 15.72 -18.94 9.33
N SER A 172 15.71 -20.21 9.75
CA SER A 172 16.39 -21.28 9.02
C SER A 172 15.76 -21.47 7.64
N ASP A 173 16.60 -21.60 6.62
CA ASP A 173 16.18 -21.82 5.24
C ASP A 173 15.85 -23.29 5.00
N VAL A 174 14.77 -23.75 5.62
CA VAL A 174 14.25 -25.11 5.46
C VAL A 174 12.75 -25.06 5.23
N ILE A 175 12.27 -25.89 4.29
CA ILE A 175 10.83 -26.14 4.11
C ILE A 175 10.38 -27.05 5.26
N ASP A 176 9.39 -26.59 6.04
CA ASP A 176 8.81 -27.36 7.16
C ASP A 176 7.90 -28.50 6.69
#